data_AF-A0A9C7B064-F1
#
_entry.id   AF-A0A9C7B064-F1
#
_cell.length_a   1.000
_cell.length_b   1.000
_cell.length_c   1.000
_cell.angle_alpha   90.00
_cell.angle_beta   90.00
_cell.angle_gamma   90.00
#
_symmetry.space_group_name_H-M   'P 1'
#
loop_
_entity.id
_entity.type
_entity.pdbx_description
1 polymer ?
#
loop_
_entity_poly.entity_id
_entity_poly.type
_entity_poly.pdbx_seq_one_letter_code
_entity_poly.pdbx_strand_id
1 'polypeptide(L)' 'MSFVKKHLGGNLPHEWRDGVQRFVSRVKDRFSPCCTILYGSVAKGAYTVESNIDVIVIAEGLARARLLCRAPGNAAW' A
#
# COMPACT_ATOMS: atom_id res chain seq x y z
N MET A 1 -5.25 -18.64 9.01
CA MET A 1 -4.17 -17.63 8.92
C MET A 1 -4.63 -16.39 9.68
N SER A 2 -3.93 -16.00 10.75
CA SER A 2 -4.26 -14.80 11.54
C SER A 2 -3.53 -13.58 10.96
N PHE A 3 -4.27 -12.58 10.48
CA PHE A 3 -3.68 -11.32 10.02
C PHE A 3 -3.45 -10.40 11.23
N VAL A 4 -2.20 -10.01 11.48
CA VAL A 4 -1.88 -9.05 12.53
C VAL A 4 -2.18 -7.64 12.01
N LYS A 5 -3.19 -6.97 12.57
CA LYS A 5 -3.47 -5.56 12.29
C LYS A 5 -2.41 -4.70 12.98
N LYS A 6 -1.27 -4.47 12.32
CA LYS A 6 -0.28 -3.49 12.79
C LYS A 6 -0.71 -2.09 12.39
N HIS A 7 -0.75 -1.18 13.36
CA HIS A 7 -0.82 0.24 13.04
C HIS A 7 0.51 0.65 12.41
N LEU A 8 0.45 1.45 11.34
CA LEU A 8 1.63 2.12 10.79
C LEU A 8 2.25 2.96 11.91
N GLY A 9 3.34 2.46 12.50
CA GLY A 9 4.00 3.06 13.66
C GLY A 9 4.54 4.47 13.36
N GLY A 10 4.77 5.24 14.42
CA GLY A 10 5.00 6.69 14.40
C GLY A 10 6.21 7.21 13.60
N ASN A 11 7.12 6.34 13.14
CA ASN A 11 8.36 6.76 12.47
C ASN A 11 8.29 6.81 10.94
N LEU A 12 7.19 6.34 10.32
CA LEU A 12 7.06 6.44 8.86
C LEU A 12 6.98 7.91 8.44
N PRO A 13 7.72 8.36 7.39
CA PRO A 13 7.58 9.70 6.85
C PRO A 13 6.11 10.03 6.57
N HIS A 14 5.70 11.26 6.89
CA HIS A 14 4.29 11.68 6.76
C HIS A 14 3.78 11.49 5.33
N GLU A 15 4.59 11.85 4.34
CA GLU A 15 4.30 11.69 2.91
C GLU A 15 4.03 10.24 2.52
N TRP A 16 4.77 9.30 3.09
CA TRP A 16 4.59 7.87 2.82
C TRP A 16 3.29 7.36 3.43
N ARG A 17 2.97 7.81 4.65
CA ARG A 17 1.71 7.47 5.32
C ARG A 17 0.52 7.98 4.51
N ASP A 18 0.58 9.23 4.06
CA ASP A 18 -0.47 9.84 3.23
C ASP A 18 -0.59 9.12 1.88
N GLY A 19 0.54 8.79 1.25
CA GLY A 19 0.59 8.04 0.00
C GLY A 19 -0.09 6.67 0.12
N VAL A 20 0.20 5.92 1.19
CA VAL A 20 -0.45 4.63 1.48
C VAL A 20 -1.94 4.83 1.72
N GLN A 21 -2.35 5.82 2.52
CA GLN A 21 -3.77 6.08 2.78
C GLN A 21 -4.54 6.44 1.50
N ARG A 22 -3.98 7.31 0.65
CA ARG A 22 -4.57 7.67 -0.65
C ARG A 22 -4.66 6.47 -1.60
N PHE A 23 -3.64 5.60 -1.62
CA PHE A 23 -3.69 4.36 -2.39
C PHE A 23 -4.79 3.43 -1.88
N VAL A 24 -4.85 3.18 -0.58
CA VAL A 24 -5.86 2.31 0.04
C VAL A 24 -7.27 2.84 -0.21
N SER A 25 -7.50 4.16 -0.10
CA SER A 25 -8.79 4.77 -0.41
C SER A 25 -9.22 4.49 -1.85
N ARG A 26 -8.34 4.76 -2.83
CA ARG A 26 -8.63 4.50 -4.25
C ARG A 26 -8.90 3.03 -4.55
N VAL A 27 -8.16 2.13 -3.91
CA VAL A 27 -8.38 0.69 -4.06
C VAL A 27 -9.73 0.27 -3.48
N LYS A 28 -10.11 0.81 -2.31
CA LYS A 28 -11.41 0.56 -1.70
C LYS A 28 -12.56 0.99 -2.59
N ASP A 29 -12.49 2.20 -3.11
CA ASP A 29 -13.55 2.77 -3.96
C ASP A 29 -13.71 2.01 -5.28
N ARG A 30 -12.61 1.46 -5.81
CA ARG A 30 -12.59 0.84 -7.14
C ARG A 30 -12.83 -0.67 -7.13
N PHE A 31 -12.33 -1.38 -6.12
CA PHE A 31 -12.22 -2.84 -6.16
C PHE A 31 -12.90 -3.55 -4.99
N SER A 32 -13.45 -2.82 -4.01
CA SER A 32 -14.08 -3.41 -2.82
C SER A 32 -13.26 -4.57 -2.23
N PRO A 33 -11.97 -4.34 -1.90
CA PRO A 33 -11.05 -5.40 -1.53
C PRO A 33 -11.49 -6.09 -0.25
N CYS A 34 -11.35 -7.42 -0.22
CA CYS A 34 -11.50 -8.22 0.98
C CYS A 34 -10.44 -7.82 2.02
N CYS A 35 -9.20 -7.55 1.57
CA CYS A 35 -8.16 -6.99 2.42
C CYS A 35 -7.06 -6.27 1.65
N THR A 36 -6.38 -5.34 2.34
CA THR A 36 -5.15 -4.69 1.89
C THR A 36 -4.07 -4.89 2.93
N ILE A 37 -2.89 -5.36 2.51
CA ILE A 37 -1.78 -5.74 3.39
C ILE A 37 -0.55 -4.91 3.00
N LEU A 38 0.04 -4.22 3.97
CA LEU A 38 1.37 -3.64 3.81
C LEU A 38 2.43 -4.73 3.97
N TYR A 39 3.36 -4.79 3.03
CA TYR A 39 4.43 -5.79 3.00
C TYR A 39 5.81 -5.12 2.87
N GLY A 40 6.87 -5.92 2.75
CA GLY A 40 8.21 -5.41 2.47
C GLY A 40 8.94 -4.81 3.67
N SER A 41 10.00 -4.04 3.39
CA SER A 41 10.88 -3.42 4.40
C SER A 41 10.12 -2.41 5.27
N VAL A 42 9.17 -1.69 4.68
CA VAL A 42 8.29 -0.72 5.35
C VAL A 42 7.45 -1.41 6.43
N ALA A 43 6.80 -2.54 6.11
CA ALA A 43 6.02 -3.30 7.08
C ALA A 43 6.87 -3.88 8.24
N LYS A 44 8.16 -4.13 7.96
CA LYS A 44 9.13 -4.65 8.94
C LYS A 44 9.78 -3.55 9.78
N GLY A 45 9.60 -2.27 9.42
CA GLY A 45 10.30 -1.15 10.05
C GLY A 45 11.79 -1.08 9.73
N ALA A 46 12.25 -1.81 8.70
CA ALA A 46 13.64 -1.88 8.26
C ALA A 46 13.84 -1.16 6.90
N TYR A 47 13.08 -0.09 6.66
CA TYR A 47 13.13 0.66 5.41
C TYR A 47 14.28 1.69 5.42
N THR A 48 14.78 1.96 4.23
CA THR A 48 15.71 3.05 3.92
C THR A 48 14.97 4.13 3.15
N VAL A 49 15.58 5.31 2.95
CA VAL A 49 15.00 6.40 2.15
C VAL A 49 14.73 6.01 0.69
N GLU A 50 15.45 5.02 0.16
CA GLU A 50 15.27 4.50 -1.19
C GLU A 50 14.29 3.32 -1.26
N SER A 51 13.74 2.88 -0.12
CA SER A 51 12.83 1.73 -0.10
C SER A 51 11.53 2.03 -0.82
N ASN A 52 11.05 1.05 -1.59
CA ASN A 52 9.71 1.07 -2.14
C ASN A 52 8.67 0.69 -1.08
N ILE A 53 7.40 1.05 -1.36
CA ILE A 53 6.26 0.69 -0.53
C ILE A 53 5.50 -0.45 -1.20
N ASP A 54 5.55 -1.64 -0.60
CA ASP A 54 4.88 -2.82 -1.10
C ASP A 54 3.50 -2.99 -0.48
N VAL A 55 2.46 -3.08 -1.31
CA VAL A 55 1.08 -3.30 -0.86
C VAL A 55 0.45 -4.44 -1.64
N ILE A 56 -0.07 -5.44 -0.92
CA ILE A 56 -0.82 -6.55 -1.48
C ILE A 56 -2.30 -6.26 -1.33
N VAL A 57 -3.05 -6.33 -2.43
CA VAL A 57 -4.50 -6.15 -2.46
C VAL A 57 -5.15 -7.49 -2.80
N ILE A 58 -6.04 -7.95 -1.94
CA ILE A 58 -6.86 -9.15 -2.19
C ILE A 58 -8.30 -8.68 -2.37
N ALA A 59 -8.84 -8.91 -3.56
CA ALA A 59 -10.21 -8.61 -3.93
C ALA A 59 -10.72 -9.68 -4.90
N GLU A 60 -12.02 -9.90 -4.91
CA GLU A 60 -12.65 -10.77 -5.90
C GLU A 60 -12.68 -10.10 -7.28
N GLY A 61 -12.55 -10.90 -8.34
CA GLY A 61 -12.62 -10.38 -9.72
C GLY A 61 -11.41 -9.58 -10.20
N LEU A 62 -10.31 -9.53 -9.43
CA LEU A 62 -9.08 -8.83 -9.82
C LEU A 62 -8.50 -9.28 -11.16
N ALA A 63 -8.62 -10.56 -11.50
CA ALA A 63 -8.16 -11.08 -12.79
C ALA A 63 -8.84 -10.38 -14.01
N ARG A 64 -10.01 -9.76 -13.82
CA ARG A 64 -10.69 -8.96 -14.85
C ARG A 64 -10.36 -7.47 -14.75
N ALA A 65 -9.98 -7.01 -13.57
CA ALA A 65 -9.57 -5.63 -13.33
C ALA A 65 -8.06 -5.48 -13.58
N ARG A 66 -7.68 -4.89 -14.73
CA ARG A 66 -6.29 -4.42 -14.92
C ARG A 66 -5.96 -3.37 -13.86
N LEU A 67 -5.29 -3.78 -12.79
CA LEU A 67 -4.62 -2.88 -11.84
C LEU A 67 -3.39 -2.26 -12.51
N LEU A 68 -3.61 -1.28 -13.38
CA LEU A 68 -2.54 -0.39 -13.85
C LEU A 68 -2.63 0.91 -13.05
N CYS A 69 -2.23 0.84 -11.79
CA CYS A 69 -1.85 2.02 -11.01
C CYS A 69 -0.34 1.98 -10.82
N ARG A 70 0.41 2.33 -11.86
CA ARG A 70 1.78 2.82 -11.65
C ARG A 70 1.61 4.17 -10.95
N ALA A 71 2.05 4.27 -9.69
CA ALA A 71 2.43 5.59 -9.20
C ALA A 71 3.50 6.10 -10.19
N PRO A 72 3.34 7.29 -10.79
CA PRO A 72 4.31 7.78 -11.74
C PRO A 72 5.67 7.85 -11.02
N GLY A 73 6.59 6.98 -11.43
CA GLY A 73 8.00 7.25 -11.22
C GLY A 73 8.31 8.52 -11.99
N ASN A 74 8.82 9.54 -11.30
CA ASN A 74 9.19 10.88 -11.80
C ASN A 74 8.07 11.94 -11.84
N ALA A 75 7.37 12.13 -10.73
CA ALA A 75 7.01 13.50 -10.35
C ALA A 75 7.73 13.79 -9.04
N ALA A 76 8.48 14.90 -9.01
CA ALA A 76 9.14 15.40 -7.82
C ALA A 76 8.17 15.38 -6.62
N TRP A 77 8.69 14.93 -5.49
CA TRP A 77 8.03 14.89 -4.18
C TRP A 77 7.48 16.26 -3.80
#